data_AF-A0A948J0F6-F1
#
_entry.id   AF-A0A948J0F6-F1
#
_cell.length_a   1.000
_cell.length_b   1.000
_cell.length_c   1.000
_cell.angle_alpha   90.00
_cell.angle_beta   90.00
_cell.angle_gamma   90.00
#
_symmetry.space_group_name_H-M   'P 1'
#
loop_
_entity.id
_entity.type
_entity.pdbx_description
1 polymer ?
#
loop_
_entity_poly.entity_id
_entity_poly.type
_entity_poly.pdbx_seq_one_letter_code
_entity_poly.pdbx_strand_id
1 'polypeptide(L)'
;MKSSPPKPAFPKRMRRWLAVLALLIGLALVVGFGWRAWKQVQFNQRVASGEVKVETLRGWMTLAYIERAYGVPQAELRQALGLPATGFDDRSVHEWGAVTGLDPVAARHTVEELILKHAPPSGSAK
;
A
#
# COMPACT_ATOMS: atom_id res chain seq x y z
N MET A 1 -41.56 -40.28 31.54
CA MET A 1 -42.07 -38.89 31.49
C MET A 1 -40.86 -37.96 31.57
N LYS A 2 -40.53 -37.20 30.53
CA LYS A 2 -39.40 -36.24 30.53
C LYS A 2 -39.94 -34.85 30.87
N SER A 3 -39.62 -34.34 32.05
CA SER A 3 -39.90 -32.96 32.45
C SER A 3 -38.90 -32.01 31.79
N SER A 4 -39.39 -31.13 30.92
CA SER A 4 -38.58 -30.05 30.34
C SER A 4 -38.15 -29.05 31.42
N PRO A 5 -36.91 -28.54 31.41
CA PRO A 5 -36.47 -27.55 32.39
C PRO A 5 -37.19 -26.21 32.17
N PRO A 6 -37.48 -25.46 33.25
CA PRO A 6 -38.12 -24.15 33.15
C PRO A 6 -37.20 -23.17 32.43
N LYS A 7 -37.73 -22.47 31.42
CA LYS A 7 -37.01 -21.39 30.73
C LYS A 7 -36.75 -20.26 31.72
N PRO A 8 -35.48 -19.83 31.93
CA PRO A 8 -35.21 -18.72 32.83
C PRO A 8 -35.84 -17.44 32.26
N ALA A 9 -36.87 -16.94 32.95
CA ALA A 9 -37.53 -15.69 32.60
C ALA A 9 -36.74 -14.54 33.25
N PHE A 10 -35.86 -13.90 32.47
CA PHE A 10 -35.14 -12.73 32.96
C PHE A 10 -36.11 -11.55 33.23
N PRO A 11 -36.00 -10.85 34.36
CA PRO A 11 -36.84 -9.70 34.66
C PRO A 11 -36.71 -8.62 33.57
N LYS A 12 -37.84 -8.01 33.18
CA LYS A 12 -37.91 -7.03 32.06
C LYS A 12 -36.86 -5.91 32.15
N ARG A 13 -36.50 -5.47 33.36
CA ARG A 13 -35.44 -4.47 33.60
C ARG A 13 -34.04 -4.99 33.22
N MET A 14 -33.71 -6.23 33.59
CA MET A 14 -32.42 -6.83 33.28
C MET A 14 -32.27 -7.11 31.78
N ARG A 15 -33.37 -7.47 31.11
CA ARG A 15 -33.40 -7.62 29.65
C ARG A 15 -33.16 -6.30 28.90
N ARG A 16 -33.61 -5.16 29.45
CA ARG A 16 -33.30 -3.82 28.89
C ARG A 16 -31.81 -3.48 29.05
N TRP A 17 -31.23 -3.73 30.21
CA TRP A 17 -29.80 -3.51 30.43
C TRP A 17 -28.90 -4.39 29.56
N LEU A 18 -29.25 -5.68 29.39
CA LEU A 18 -28.56 -6.58 28.48
C LEU A 18 -28.62 -6.09 27.03
N ALA A 19 -29.77 -5.58 26.59
CA ALA A 19 -29.91 -4.99 25.26
C ALA A 19 -29.04 -3.75 25.07
N VAL A 20 -28.98 -2.87 26.08
CA VAL A 20 -28.10 -1.67 26.05
C VAL A 20 -26.63 -2.07 26.02
N LEU A 21 -26.22 -3.04 26.85
CA LEU A 21 -24.84 -3.53 26.90
C LEU A 21 -24.42 -4.16 25.56
N ALA A 22 -25.29 -4.98 24.97
CA ALA A 22 -25.06 -5.59 23.66
C ALA A 22 -24.93 -4.53 22.55
N LEU A 23 -25.75 -3.47 22.61
CA LEU A 23 -25.66 -2.35 21.67
C LEU A 23 -24.31 -1.61 21.79
N LEU A 24 -23.87 -1.34 23.03
CA LEU A 24 -22.60 -0.66 23.29
C LEU A 24 -21.39 -1.50 22.83
N ILE A 25 -21.42 -2.81 23.08
CA ILE A 25 -20.37 -3.73 22.63
C ILE A 25 -20.33 -3.79 21.10
N GLY A 26 -21.49 -3.90 20.45
CA GLY A 26 -21.59 -3.86 18.99
C GLY A 26 -21.01 -2.57 18.41
N LEU A 27 -21.33 -1.43 19.01
CA LEU A 27 -20.81 -0.12 18.60
C LEU A 27 -19.29 -0.04 18.76
N ALA A 28 -18.76 -0.50 19.90
CA ALA A 28 -17.32 -0.52 20.15
C ALA A 28 -16.57 -1.41 19.14
N LEU A 29 -17.14 -2.57 18.80
CA LEU A 29 -16.59 -3.46 17.78
C LEU A 29 -16.59 -2.80 16.40
N VAL A 30 -17.69 -2.17 15.97
CA VAL A 30 -17.77 -1.47 14.67
C VAL A 30 -16.74 -0.34 14.59
N VAL A 31 -16.58 0.46 15.63
CA VAL A 31 -15.61 1.57 15.66
C VAL A 31 -14.18 1.04 15.68
N GLY A 32 -13.87 0.06 16.53
CA GLY A 32 -12.53 -0.51 16.63
C GLY A 32 -12.09 -1.24 15.35
N PHE A 33 -12.99 -2.02 14.75
CA PHE A 33 -12.71 -2.73 13.51
C PHE A 33 -12.69 -1.77 12.32
N GLY A 34 -13.55 -0.76 12.30
CA GLY A 34 -13.55 0.32 11.30
C GLY A 34 -12.23 1.09 11.33
N TRP A 35 -11.75 1.49 12.51
CA TRP A 35 -10.46 2.17 12.67
C TRP A 35 -9.27 1.31 12.25
N ARG A 36 -9.28 0.01 12.59
CA ARG A 36 -8.23 -0.94 12.20
C ARG A 36 -8.22 -1.19 10.69
N ALA A 37 -9.39 -1.36 10.07
CA ALA A 37 -9.54 -1.48 8.62
C ALA A 37 -9.09 -0.19 7.92
N TRP A 38 -9.42 0.98 8.48
CA TRP A 38 -9.03 2.26 7.90
C TRP A 38 -7.51 2.48 7.90
N LYS A 39 -6.80 2.05 8.96
CA LYS A 39 -5.32 2.05 8.97
C LYS A 39 -4.71 1.15 7.89
N GLN A 40 -5.31 -0.01 7.62
CA GLN A 40 -4.83 -0.94 6.60
C GLN A 40 -5.15 -0.46 5.17
N VAL A 41 -6.33 0.13 4.99
CA VAL A 41 -6.78 0.73 3.73
C VAL A 41 -5.98 2.01 3.43
N GLN A 42 -5.61 2.83 4.42
CA GLN A 42 -4.73 3.97 4.21
C GLN A 42 -3.31 3.57 3.76
N PHE A 43 -2.78 2.42 4.18
CA PHE A 43 -1.49 1.92 3.68
C PHE A 43 -1.62 1.39 2.24
N ASN A 44 -2.64 0.58 1.97
CA ASN A 44 -2.89 0.06 0.62
C ASN A 44 -3.35 1.13 -0.38
N GLN A 45 -4.08 2.15 0.05
CA GLN A 45 -4.50 3.28 -0.79
C GLN A 45 -3.35 4.26 -1.04
N ARG A 46 -2.37 4.42 -0.14
CA ARG A 46 -1.15 5.19 -0.45
C ARG A 46 -0.23 4.49 -1.44
N VAL A 47 -0.31 3.16 -1.54
CA VAL A 47 0.39 2.36 -2.56
C VAL A 47 -0.44 2.24 -3.85
N ALA A 48 -1.77 2.34 -3.76
CA ALA A 48 -2.72 2.18 -4.87
C ALA A 48 -3.28 3.49 -5.45
N SER A 49 -2.99 4.66 -4.89
CA SER A 49 -3.39 5.98 -5.44
C SER A 49 -2.53 6.38 -6.66
N GLY A 50 -2.21 5.40 -7.51
CA GLY A 50 -1.55 5.57 -8.80
C GLY A 50 -2.41 6.34 -9.80
N GLU A 51 -2.54 7.64 -9.59
CA GLU A 51 -2.42 8.61 -10.68
C GLU A 51 -0.96 9.05 -10.62
N VAL A 52 -0.02 8.41 -11.32
CA VAL A 52 0.11 8.35 -12.78
C VAL A 52 0.83 7.02 -13.18
N LYS A 53 0.32 6.38 -14.24
CA LYS A 53 0.88 5.24 -15.02
C LYS A 53 1.80 4.26 -14.28
N VAL A 54 1.16 3.39 -13.50
CA VAL A 54 1.78 2.30 -12.73
C VAL A 54 2.28 1.13 -13.60
N GLU A 55 1.95 1.06 -14.90
CA GLU A 55 2.23 -0.14 -15.69
C GLU A 55 3.71 -0.30 -16.08
N THR A 56 4.47 0.79 -16.24
CA THR A 56 5.80 0.75 -16.86
C THR A 56 6.94 0.49 -15.86
N LEU A 57 6.89 1.11 -14.68
CA LEU A 57 7.93 0.97 -13.64
C LEU A 57 7.41 0.13 -12.48
N ARG A 58 7.86 -1.11 -12.32
CA ARG A 58 7.54 -1.92 -11.15
C ARG A 58 8.59 -1.74 -10.07
N GLY A 59 8.17 -1.63 -8.80
CA GLY A 59 9.09 -1.36 -7.66
C GLY A 59 10.19 -2.40 -7.44
N TRP A 60 10.06 -3.60 -8.02
CA TRP A 60 11.09 -4.64 -8.01
C TRP A 60 12.20 -4.44 -9.06
N MET A 61 12.03 -3.52 -10.02
CA MET A 61 13.00 -3.30 -11.08
C MET A 61 14.30 -2.73 -10.49
N THR A 62 15.43 -3.25 -10.94
CA THR A 62 16.76 -2.72 -10.62
C THR A 62 17.14 -1.59 -11.58
N LEU A 63 18.08 -0.74 -11.17
CA LEU A 63 18.57 0.34 -12.04
C LEU A 63 19.19 -0.21 -13.34
N ALA A 64 19.93 -1.32 -13.25
CA ALA A 64 20.51 -2.00 -14.41
C ALA A 64 19.43 -2.58 -15.36
N TYR A 65 18.30 -3.04 -14.81
CA TYR A 65 17.17 -3.47 -15.64
C TYR A 65 16.55 -2.29 -16.37
N ILE A 66 16.34 -1.17 -15.68
CA ILE A 66 15.73 0.04 -16.25
C ILE A 66 16.61 0.59 -17.38
N GLU A 67 17.92 0.61 -17.19
CA GLU A 67 18.87 1.00 -18.25
C GLU A 67 18.75 0.12 -19.49
N ARG A 68 18.70 -1.21 -19.32
CA ARG A 68 18.59 -2.15 -20.45
C ARG A 68 17.23 -2.11 -21.14
N ALA A 69 16.15 -1.97 -20.37
CA ALA A 69 14.78 -2.03 -20.87
C ALA A 69 14.30 -0.70 -21.47
N TYR A 70 14.76 0.43 -20.93
CA TYR A 70 14.29 1.77 -21.29
C TYR A 70 15.39 2.68 -21.85
N GLY A 71 16.64 2.24 -21.87
CA GLY A 71 17.76 3.01 -22.44
C GLY A 71 18.18 4.22 -21.60
N VAL A 72 17.72 4.32 -20.35
CA VAL A 72 18.08 5.42 -19.45
C VAL A 72 19.41 5.09 -18.74
N PRO A 73 20.47 5.89 -18.90
CA PRO A 73 21.75 5.60 -18.26
C PRO A 73 21.62 5.50 -16.74
N GLN A 74 22.26 4.49 -16.16
CA GLN A 74 22.21 4.27 -14.71
C GLN A 74 22.76 5.47 -13.91
N ALA A 75 23.74 6.17 -14.46
CA ALA A 75 24.31 7.37 -13.86
C ALA A 75 23.27 8.49 -13.68
N GLU A 76 22.39 8.69 -14.67
CA GLU A 76 21.33 9.70 -14.61
C GLU A 76 20.24 9.31 -13.61
N LEU A 77 19.85 8.03 -13.59
CA LEU A 77 18.90 7.50 -12.61
C LEU A 77 19.43 7.70 -11.18
N ARG A 78 20.70 7.39 -10.95
CA ARG A 78 21.35 7.59 -9.65
C ARG A 78 21.39 9.06 -9.25
N GLN A 79 21.77 9.94 -10.18
CA GLN A 79 21.86 11.37 -9.91
C GLN A 79 20.48 11.95 -9.55
N ALA A 80 19.45 11.59 -10.31
CA ALA A 80 18.10 12.08 -10.07
C ALA A 80 17.49 11.54 -8.77
N LEU A 81 17.86 10.32 -8.37
CA LEU A 81 17.47 9.70 -7.11
C LEU A 81 18.39 10.09 -5.94
N GLY A 82 19.45 10.89 -6.14
CA GLY A 82 20.40 11.22 -5.07
C GLY A 82 21.18 10.00 -4.53
N LEU A 83 21.36 8.97 -5.35
CA LEU A 83 22.06 7.74 -4.99
C LEU A 83 23.57 7.84 -5.21
N PRO A 84 24.38 7.04 -4.48
CA PRO A 84 25.81 6.96 -4.74
C PRO A 84 26.11 6.49 -6.17
N ALA A 85 27.19 7.03 -6.75
CA ALA A 85 27.56 6.83 -8.15
C ALA A 85 27.88 5.37 -8.51
N THR A 86 28.27 4.55 -7.54
CA THR A 86 28.63 3.14 -7.72
C THR A 86 28.12 2.27 -6.56
N GLY A 87 27.96 0.98 -6.82
CA GLY A 87 27.57 -0.01 -5.83
C GLY A 87 26.08 -0.33 -5.79
N PHE A 88 25.76 -1.50 -5.24
CA PHE A 88 24.41 -2.02 -5.01
C PHE A 88 23.53 -2.04 -6.27
N ASP A 89 24.11 -2.42 -7.41
CA ASP A 89 23.44 -2.54 -8.72
C ASP A 89 22.29 -3.56 -8.72
N ASP A 90 22.36 -4.53 -7.82
CA ASP A 90 21.35 -5.59 -7.67
C ASP A 90 20.11 -5.13 -6.88
N ARG A 91 20.15 -3.95 -6.24
CA ARG A 91 19.02 -3.44 -5.46
C ARG A 91 17.92 -2.94 -6.38
N SER A 92 16.69 -3.27 -6.00
CA SER A 92 15.49 -2.72 -6.61
C SER A 92 15.28 -1.24 -6.23
N VAL A 93 14.53 -0.50 -7.05
CA VAL A 93 14.15 0.89 -6.76
C VAL A 93 13.43 0.99 -5.40
N HIS A 94 12.60 0.01 -5.04
CA HIS A 94 11.95 -0.04 -3.74
C HIS A 94 12.94 -0.17 -2.57
N GLU A 95 13.94 -1.05 -2.70
CA GLU A 95 14.98 -1.22 -1.67
C GLU A 95 15.84 0.03 -1.52
N TRP A 96 16.13 0.74 -2.61
CA TRP A 96 16.81 2.03 -2.55
C TRP A 96 16.00 3.04 -1.75
N GLY A 97 14.70 3.18 -2.02
CA GLY A 97 13.82 4.07 -1.25
C GLY A 97 13.81 3.76 0.25
N ALA A 98 13.76 2.47 0.61
CA ALA A 98 13.80 2.04 2.00
C ALA A 98 15.12 2.38 2.72
N VAL A 99 16.24 2.39 1.99
CA VAL A 99 17.59 2.51 2.56
C VAL A 99 18.04 3.97 2.66
N THR A 100 17.69 4.79 1.67
CA THR A 100 18.01 6.23 1.67
C THR A 100 16.95 7.07 2.37
N GLY A 101 15.81 6.48 2.75
CA GLY A 101 14.67 7.20 3.31
C GLY A 101 13.97 8.09 2.28
N LEU A 102 14.22 7.87 0.98
CA LEU A 102 13.48 8.52 -0.10
C LEU A 102 12.04 8.03 -0.08
N ASP A 103 11.11 8.96 -0.26
CA ASP A 103 9.71 8.60 -0.48
C ASP A 103 9.62 7.69 -1.73
N PRO A 104 9.16 6.44 -1.60
CA PRO A 104 9.12 5.47 -2.70
C PRO A 104 8.28 5.97 -3.88
N VAL A 105 7.28 6.80 -3.59
CA VAL A 105 6.39 7.39 -4.60
C VAL A 105 7.12 8.49 -5.36
N ALA A 106 7.75 9.44 -4.66
CA ALA A 106 8.56 10.48 -5.29
C ALA A 106 9.70 9.90 -6.16
N ALA A 107 10.43 8.91 -5.64
CA ALA A 107 11.51 8.24 -6.37
C ALA A 107 11.01 7.62 -7.68
N ARG A 108 9.83 6.99 -7.65
CA ARG A 108 9.23 6.39 -8.84
C ARG A 108 8.84 7.43 -9.88
N HIS A 109 8.24 8.54 -9.46
CA HIS A 109 7.86 9.64 -10.37
C HIS A 109 9.08 10.23 -11.07
N THR A 110 10.18 10.46 -10.35
CA THR A 110 11.43 10.96 -10.94
C THR A 110 11.98 10.00 -12.00
N VAL A 111 11.95 8.69 -11.74
CA VAL A 111 12.42 7.69 -12.71
C VAL A 111 11.48 7.60 -13.91
N GLU A 112 10.17 7.70 -13.70
CA GLU A 112 9.18 7.71 -14.78
C GLU A 112 9.37 8.93 -15.69
N GLU A 113 9.60 10.10 -15.12
CA GLU A 113 9.90 11.33 -15.86
C GLU A 113 11.16 11.16 -16.73
N LEU A 114 12.21 10.55 -16.19
CA LEU A 114 13.43 10.24 -16.94
C LEU A 114 13.20 9.25 -18.07
N ILE A 115 12.38 8.22 -17.84
CA ILE A 115 12.00 7.26 -18.89
C ILE A 115 11.21 7.96 -19.97
N LEU A 116 10.19 8.76 -19.64
CA LEU A 116 9.39 9.49 -20.63
C LEU A 116 10.23 10.48 -21.46
N LYS A 117 11.26 11.07 -20.85
CA LYS A 117 12.22 11.95 -21.52
C LYS A 117 13.11 11.21 -22.52
N HIS A 118 13.51 9.97 -22.23
CA HIS A 118 14.44 9.19 -23.06
C HIS A 118 13.75 8.23 -24.04
N ALA A 119 12.63 7.66 -23.64
CA ALA A 119 11.87 6.66 -24.35
C ALA A 119 10.40 7.11 -24.44
N PRO A 120 9.95 7.65 -25.58
CA PRO A 120 8.51 7.86 -25.79
C PRO A 120 7.78 6.52 -25.60
N PRO A 121 6.54 6.54 -25.08
CA PRO A 121 5.83 5.33 -24.69
C PRO A 121 5.81 4.33 -25.84
N SER A 122 6.45 3.18 -25.65
CA SER A 122 6.37 2.03 -26.54
C SER A 122 4.98 1.43 -26.45
N GLY A 123 4.01 2.13 -27.05
CA GLY A 123 2.59 1.80 -27.05
C GLY A 123 1.86 2.21 -28.33
N SER A 124 2.60 2.60 -29.38
CA SER A 124 2.05 2.92 -30.70
C SER A 124 2.75 2.11 -31.81
N ALA A 125 2.87 0.79 -31.60
CA ALA A 125 3.20 -0.13 -32.68
C ALA A 125 2.63 -1.54 -32.41
N LYS A 126 1.31 -1.69 -32.57
CA LYS A 126 0.70 -2.66 -33.50
C LYS A 126 -0.82 -2.54 -33.46
#